data_AF-A0A2U8VLS3-F1
#
_entry.id   AF-A0A2U8VLS3-F1
#
_cell.length_a   1.000
_cell.length_b   1.000
_cell.length_c   1.000
_cell.angle_alpha   90.00
_cell.angle_beta   90.00
_cell.angle_gamma   90.00
#
_symmetry.space_group_name_H-M   'P 1'
#
loop_
_entity.id
_entity.type
_entity.pdbx_description
1 polymer ?
#
loop_
_entity_poly.entity_id
_entity_poly.type
_entity_poly.pdbx_seq_one_letter_code
_entity_poly.pdbx_strand_id
1 'polypeptide(L)'
;MRAAPRAGLSAPARTVIAHAAYLTVVGLAFLLAPERVAWLLDVTGEPYLVRVIGLLTLCFAAYYAQFARHEDRPLIGASVPVRFCLAAAFVLLVMADLAPMPLLAFALVDVVGAAATALALRGRPTVGPLPAH
;
A
#
# COMPACT_ATOMS: atom_id res chain seq x y z
N MET A 1 38.42 -11.47 2.18
CA MET A 1 37.05 -11.37 2.73
C MET A 1 36.09 -11.05 1.60
N ARG A 2 35.25 -12.00 1.16
CA ARG A 2 34.14 -11.69 0.24
C ARG A 2 33.02 -11.07 1.06
N ALA A 3 32.62 -9.84 0.74
CA ALA A 3 31.41 -9.26 1.28
C ALA A 3 30.24 -10.19 0.96
N ALA A 4 29.46 -10.58 1.98
CA ALA A 4 28.21 -11.30 1.76
C ALA A 4 27.35 -10.48 0.79
N PRO A 5 26.67 -11.11 -0.20
CA PRO A 5 25.74 -10.38 -1.04
C PRO A 5 24.73 -9.69 -0.11
N ARG A 6 24.52 -8.38 -0.25
CA ARG A 6 23.36 -7.75 0.39
C ARG A 6 22.14 -8.47 -0.17
N ALA A 7 21.53 -9.34 0.62
CA ALA A 7 20.30 -10.00 0.22
C ALA A 7 19.29 -8.88 -0.06
N GLY A 8 18.99 -8.65 -1.34
CA GLY A 8 17.97 -7.70 -1.73
C GLY A 8 16.61 -8.17 -1.22
N LEU A 9 15.66 -7.24 -1.07
CA LEU A 9 14.29 -7.56 -0.70
C LEU A 9 13.70 -8.64 -1.62
N SER A 10 12.96 -9.57 -1.02
CA SER A 10 12.19 -10.55 -1.77
C SER A 10 11.18 -9.87 -2.71
N ALA A 11 10.77 -10.58 -3.75
CA ALA A 11 9.77 -10.06 -4.68
C ALA A 11 8.49 -9.52 -3.98
N PRO A 12 7.85 -10.25 -3.05
CA PRO A 12 6.67 -9.73 -2.35
C PRO A 12 6.98 -8.58 -1.39
N ALA A 13 8.15 -8.57 -0.74
CA ALA A 13 8.55 -7.42 0.07
C ALA A 13 8.74 -6.16 -0.79
N ARG A 14 9.32 -6.30 -1.99
CA ARG A 14 9.50 -5.18 -2.92
C ARG A 14 8.18 -4.58 -3.42
N THR A 15 7.15 -5.40 -3.66
CA THR A 15 5.82 -4.87 -4.05
C THR A 15 5.17 -4.10 -2.91
N VAL A 16 5.32 -4.57 -1.66
CA VAL A 16 4.81 -3.86 -0.48
C VAL A 16 5.59 -2.58 -0.20
N ILE A 17 6.92 -2.56 -0.40
CA ILE A 17 7.71 -1.30 -0.32
C ILE A 17 7.24 -0.29 -1.37
N ALA A 18 6.99 -0.71 -2.60
CA ALA A 18 6.47 0.19 -3.63
C ALA A 18 5.10 0.78 -3.22
N HIS A 19 4.22 -0.04 -2.63
CA HIS A 19 2.95 0.44 -2.09
C HIS A 19 3.12 1.39 -0.91
N ALA A 20 4.03 1.10 0.03
CA ALA A 20 4.35 1.99 1.15
C ALA A 20 4.87 3.36 0.67
N ALA A 21 5.71 3.38 -0.37
CA ALA A 21 6.18 4.61 -0.99
C ALA A 21 5.02 5.41 -1.61
N TYR A 22 4.11 4.74 -2.34
CA TYR A 22 2.89 5.35 -2.85
C TYR A 22 2.04 5.97 -1.72
N LEU A 23 1.77 5.22 -0.64
CA LEU A 23 1.01 5.72 0.51
C LEU A 23 1.71 6.90 1.18
N THR A 24 3.04 6.92 1.20
CA THR A 24 3.79 8.05 1.74
C THR A 24 3.54 9.30 0.92
N VAL A 25 3.61 9.21 -0.42
CA VAL A 25 3.34 10.35 -1.31
C VAL A 25 1.89 10.82 -1.16
N VAL A 26 0.92 9.90 -1.17
CA VAL A 26 -0.51 10.22 -1.00
C VAL A 26 -0.76 10.86 0.37
N GLY A 27 -0.26 10.26 1.44
CA GLY A 27 -0.43 10.75 2.80
C GLY A 27 0.18 12.14 3.01
N LEU A 28 1.37 12.40 2.44
CA LEU A 28 1.97 13.74 2.43
C LEU A 28 1.12 14.74 1.63
N ALA A 29 0.59 14.35 0.46
CA ALA A 29 -0.28 15.23 -0.33
C ALA A 29 -1.55 15.61 0.45
N PHE A 30 -2.20 14.64 1.12
CA PHE A 30 -3.39 14.85 1.92
C PHE A 30 -3.11 15.73 3.15
N LEU A 31 -1.95 15.56 3.78
CA LEU A 31 -1.55 16.32 4.96
C LEU A 31 -1.15 17.77 4.62
N LEU A 32 -0.38 17.96 3.55
CA LEU A 32 0.26 19.25 3.23
C LEU A 32 -0.57 20.12 2.28
N ALA A 33 -1.42 19.51 1.45
CA ALA A 33 -2.23 20.23 0.46
C ALA A 33 -3.70 19.75 0.42
N PRO A 34 -4.41 19.71 1.56
CA PRO A 34 -5.74 19.11 1.66
C PRO A 34 -6.79 19.81 0.79
N GLU A 35 -6.71 21.12 0.60
CA GLU A 35 -7.66 21.87 -0.21
C GLU A 35 -7.52 21.52 -1.71
N ARG A 36 -6.28 21.31 -2.17
CA ARG A 36 -5.99 20.87 -3.55
C ARG A 36 -6.43 19.43 -3.79
N VAL A 37 -6.18 18.56 -2.80
CA VAL A 37 -6.65 17.18 -2.84
C VAL A 37 -8.17 17.13 -2.86
N ALA A 38 -8.83 17.89 -1.99
CA ALA A 38 -10.30 17.95 -1.94
C ALA A 38 -10.90 18.40 -3.28
N TRP A 39 -10.32 19.44 -3.89
CA TRP A 39 -10.71 19.88 -5.23
C TRP A 39 -10.50 18.81 -6.30
N LEU A 40 -9.35 18.11 -6.31
CA LEU A 40 -9.06 17.05 -7.28
C LEU A 40 -10.00 15.84 -7.13
N LEU A 41 -10.40 15.55 -5.90
CA LEU A 41 -11.30 14.45 -5.59
C LEU A 41 -12.78 14.82 -5.72
N ASP A 42 -13.10 16.08 -6.03
CA ASP A 42 -14.47 16.59 -6.07
C ASP A 42 -15.23 16.35 -4.75
N VAL A 43 -14.53 16.57 -3.63
CA VAL A 43 -15.11 16.48 -2.28
C VAL A 43 -15.12 17.83 -1.61
N THR A 44 -16.26 18.15 -0.98
CA THR A 44 -16.39 19.30 -0.10
C THR A 44 -16.33 18.85 1.35
N GLY A 45 -15.61 19.58 2.20
CA GLY A 45 -15.56 19.26 3.63
C GLY A 45 -14.47 20.01 4.36
N GLU A 46 -14.37 19.72 5.66
CA GLU A 46 -13.41 20.37 6.54
C GLU A 46 -11.97 19.94 6.22
N PRO A 47 -11.06 20.87 5.89
CA PRO A 47 -9.68 20.53 5.50
C PRO A 47 -8.90 19.74 6.55
N TYR A 48 -9.26 19.83 7.84
CA TYR A 48 -8.59 19.06 8.89
C TYR A 48 -8.88 17.55 8.78
N LEU A 49 -10.05 17.14 8.28
CA LEU A 49 -10.39 15.73 8.08
C LEU A 49 -9.49 15.09 7.02
N VAL A 50 -9.22 15.81 5.93
CA VAL A 50 -8.29 15.36 4.89
C VAL A 50 -6.87 15.20 5.47
N ARG A 51 -6.43 16.11 6.35
CA ARG A 51 -5.15 16.00 7.06
C ARG A 51 -5.10 14.77 7.98
N VAL A 52 -6.19 14.49 8.71
CA VAL A 52 -6.29 13.29 9.56
C VAL A 52 -6.19 12.02 8.73
N ILE A 53 -6.91 11.95 7.60
CA ILE A 53 -6.80 10.81 6.67
C ILE A 53 -5.35 10.68 6.18
N GLY A 54 -4.71 11.79 5.79
CA GLY A 54 -3.29 11.81 5.38
C GLY A 54 -2.34 11.25 6.45
N LEU A 55 -2.53 11.62 7.72
CA LEU A 55 -1.75 11.09 8.85
C LEU A 55 -1.96 9.58 9.03
N LEU A 56 -3.20 9.10 8.95
CA LEU A 56 -3.51 7.66 9.02
C LEU A 56 -2.87 6.91 7.85
N THR A 57 -2.92 7.46 6.64
CA THR A 57 -2.25 6.91 5.46
C THR A 57 -0.74 6.83 5.65
N LEU A 58 -0.11 7.83 6.27
CA LEU A 58 1.33 7.80 6.60
C LEU A 58 1.66 6.72 7.65
N CYS A 59 0.80 6.53 8.65
CA CYS A 59 0.95 5.43 9.61
C CYS A 59 0.91 4.06 8.91
N PHE A 60 -0.05 3.85 7.99
CA PHE A 60 -0.10 2.62 7.20
C PHE A 60 1.13 2.45 6.30
N ALA A 61 1.61 3.52 5.69
CA ALA A 61 2.85 3.50 4.92
C ALA A 61 4.04 3.02 5.78
N ALA A 62 4.17 3.55 7.00
CA ALA A 62 5.21 3.15 7.93
C ALA A 62 5.10 1.67 8.32
N TYR A 63 3.90 1.17 8.63
CA TYR A 63 3.69 -0.25 8.94
C TYR A 63 4.02 -1.17 7.76
N TYR A 64 3.53 -0.87 6.56
CA TYR A 64 3.86 -1.67 5.38
C TYR A 64 5.37 -1.65 5.08
N ALA A 65 6.04 -0.51 5.28
CA ALA A 65 7.49 -0.44 5.13
C ALA A 65 8.22 -1.35 6.13
N GLN A 66 7.75 -1.42 7.38
CA GLN A 66 8.33 -2.30 8.39
C GLN A 66 8.07 -3.78 8.08
N PHE A 67 6.84 -4.16 7.71
CA PHE A 67 6.50 -5.54 7.34
C PHE A 67 7.38 -6.04 6.19
N ALA A 68 7.59 -5.20 5.17
CA ALA A 68 8.42 -5.55 4.04
C ALA A 68 9.92 -5.62 4.37
N ARG A 69 10.45 -4.65 5.15
CA ARG A 69 11.86 -4.65 5.57
C ARG A 69 12.24 -5.85 6.43
N HIS A 70 11.30 -6.36 7.21
CA HIS A 70 11.47 -7.55 8.04
C HIS A 70 11.07 -8.85 7.32
N GLU A 71 10.69 -8.79 6.04
CA GLU A 71 10.26 -9.97 5.27
C GLU A 71 9.12 -10.74 5.97
N ASP A 72 8.24 -10.04 6.68
CA ASP A 72 7.12 -10.63 7.43
C ASP A 72 6.06 -11.14 6.45
N ARG A 73 6.25 -12.37 5.95
CA ARG A 73 5.38 -12.98 4.93
C ARG A 73 3.92 -13.07 5.38
N PRO A 74 3.58 -13.41 6.64
CA PRO A 74 2.21 -13.35 7.12
C PRO A 74 1.56 -11.98 6.96
N LEU A 75 2.22 -10.90 7.40
CA LEU A 75 1.66 -9.54 7.30
C LEU A 75 1.65 -9.00 5.86
N ILE A 76 2.66 -9.34 5.06
CA ILE A 76 2.65 -9.09 3.62
C ILE A 76 1.47 -9.82 2.95
N GLY A 77 1.22 -11.08 3.32
CA GLY A 77 0.08 -11.87 2.87
C GLY A 77 -1.27 -11.26 3.27
N ALA A 78 -1.39 -10.81 4.52
CA ALA A 78 -2.58 -10.15 5.03
C ALA A 78 -2.89 -8.82 4.33
N SER A 79 -1.87 -8.12 3.80
CA SER A 79 -2.08 -6.89 3.03
C SER A 79 -2.90 -7.09 1.76
N VAL A 80 -2.85 -8.28 1.15
CA VAL A 80 -3.53 -8.57 -0.12
C VAL A 80 -5.05 -8.48 0.02
N PRO A 81 -5.72 -9.28 0.88
CA PRO A 81 -7.16 -9.17 1.04
C PRO A 81 -7.59 -7.80 1.58
N VAL A 82 -6.79 -7.16 2.45
CA VAL A 82 -7.12 -5.82 2.96
C VAL A 82 -7.20 -4.79 1.83
N ARG A 83 -6.25 -4.79 0.91
CA ARG A 83 -6.23 -3.86 -0.22
C ARG A 83 -7.32 -4.16 -1.24
N PHE A 84 -7.65 -5.43 -1.49
CA PHE A 84 -8.82 -5.78 -2.30
C PHE A 84 -10.13 -5.36 -1.64
N CYS A 85 -10.28 -5.54 -0.33
CA CYS A 85 -11.46 -5.08 0.41
C CYS A 85 -11.60 -3.55 0.34
N LEU A 86 -10.51 -2.79 0.49
CA LEU A 86 -10.54 -1.34 0.38
C LEU A 86 -10.93 -0.88 -1.03
N ALA A 87 -10.34 -1.49 -2.07
CA ALA A 87 -10.71 -1.20 -3.45
C ALA A 87 -12.19 -1.54 -3.73
N ALA A 88 -12.68 -2.67 -3.25
CA ALA A 88 -14.09 -3.05 -3.36
C ALA A 88 -15.00 -2.04 -2.65
N ALA A 89 -14.62 -1.57 -1.46
CA ALA A 89 -15.36 -0.55 -0.74
C ALA A 89 -15.46 0.77 -1.52
N PHE A 90 -14.35 1.24 -2.12
CA PHE A 90 -14.37 2.42 -2.99
C PHE A 90 -15.28 2.24 -4.20
N VAL A 91 -15.22 1.08 -4.87
CA VAL A 91 -16.12 0.78 -6.00
C VAL A 91 -17.58 0.80 -5.54
N LEU A 92 -17.91 0.13 -4.43
CA LEU A 92 -19.28 0.09 -3.91
C LEU A 92 -19.80 1.47 -3.52
N LEU A 93 -18.98 2.31 -2.89
CA LEU A 93 -19.37 3.68 -2.52
C LEU A 93 -19.65 4.54 -3.75
N VAL A 94 -18.82 4.44 -4.79
CA VAL A 94 -19.02 5.19 -6.04
C VAL A 94 -20.25 4.68 -6.80
N MET A 95 -20.45 3.37 -6.88
CA MET A 95 -21.63 2.78 -7.53
C MET A 95 -22.94 3.09 -6.78
N ALA A 96 -22.87 3.35 -5.48
CA ALA A 96 -24.00 3.76 -4.65
C ALA A 96 -24.23 5.29 -4.65
N ASP A 97 -23.47 6.06 -5.43
CA ASP A 97 -23.52 7.53 -5.48
C ASP A 97 -23.22 8.20 -4.11
N LEU A 98 -22.42 7.52 -3.27
CA LEU A 98 -22.00 8.00 -1.95
C LEU A 98 -20.58 8.58 -1.95
N ALA A 99 -19.85 8.43 -3.06
CA ALA A 99 -18.50 8.94 -3.22
C ALA A 99 -18.23 9.33 -4.69
N PRO A 100 -17.34 10.31 -4.93
CA PRO A 100 -17.10 10.81 -6.26
C PRO A 100 -16.18 9.86 -7.06
N MET A 101 -16.34 9.88 -8.39
CA MET A 101 -15.62 9.02 -9.33
C MET A 101 -14.08 9.03 -9.22
N PRO A 102 -13.39 10.15 -8.90
CA PRO A 102 -11.93 10.15 -8.73
C PRO A 102 -11.42 9.14 -7.69
N LEU A 103 -12.25 8.70 -6.74
CA LEU A 103 -11.88 7.70 -5.73
C LEU A 103 -11.52 6.34 -6.36
N LEU A 104 -12.03 6.03 -7.56
CA LEU A 104 -11.70 4.80 -8.29
C LEU A 104 -10.22 4.72 -8.71
N ALA A 105 -9.51 5.85 -8.80
CA ALA A 105 -8.06 5.83 -9.07
C ALA A 105 -7.29 5.11 -7.95
N PHE A 106 -7.70 5.30 -6.68
CA PHE A 106 -7.09 4.60 -5.54
C PHE A 106 -7.41 3.11 -5.59
N ALA A 107 -8.65 2.75 -5.91
CA ALA A 107 -9.08 1.36 -6.07
C ALA A 107 -8.24 0.63 -7.13
N LEU A 108 -7.95 1.29 -8.26
CA LEU A 108 -7.11 0.73 -9.32
C LEU A 108 -5.69 0.45 -8.83
N VAL A 109 -5.06 1.40 -8.13
CA VAL A 109 -3.71 1.22 -7.57
C VAL A 109 -3.69 0.07 -6.55
N ASP A 110 -4.74 -0.05 -5.73
CA ASP A 110 -4.86 -1.14 -4.76
C ASP A 110 -5.03 -2.49 -5.41
N VAL A 111 -5.91 -2.63 -6.40
CA VAL A 111 -6.09 -3.88 -7.15
C VAL A 111 -4.80 -4.30 -7.83
N VAL A 112 -4.15 -3.38 -8.57
CA VAL A 112 -2.92 -3.68 -9.31
C VAL A 112 -1.80 -4.10 -8.35
N GLY A 113 -1.59 -3.34 -7.27
CA GLY A 113 -0.51 -3.66 -6.35
C GLY A 113 -0.81 -4.88 -5.47
N ALA A 114 -2.07 -5.14 -5.09
CA ALA A 114 -2.46 -6.34 -4.35
C ALA A 114 -2.31 -7.59 -5.22
N ALA A 115 -2.71 -7.52 -6.49
CA ALA A 115 -2.48 -8.59 -7.47
C ALA A 115 -0.98 -8.86 -7.66
N ALA A 116 -0.15 -7.82 -7.79
CA ALA A 116 1.29 -7.98 -7.89
C ALA A 116 1.89 -8.67 -6.64
N THR A 117 1.48 -8.27 -5.44
CA THR A 117 1.90 -8.93 -4.19
C THR A 117 1.43 -10.38 -4.13
N ALA A 118 0.18 -10.67 -4.52
CA ALA A 118 -0.37 -12.02 -4.52
C ALA A 118 0.40 -12.96 -5.48
N LEU A 119 0.73 -12.47 -6.68
CA LEU A 119 1.54 -13.21 -7.64
C LEU A 119 2.97 -13.43 -7.13
N ALA A 120 3.57 -12.41 -6.50
CA ALA A 120 4.91 -12.51 -5.92
C ALA A 120 4.97 -13.49 -4.73
N LEU A 121 3.89 -13.59 -3.94
CA LEU A 121 3.76 -14.55 -2.84
C LEU A 121 3.64 -16.00 -3.32
N ARG A 122 3.09 -16.22 -4.53
CA ARG A 122 3.01 -17.55 -5.18
C ARG A 122 4.37 -18.03 -5.72
N GLY A 123 5.34 -17.13 -5.88
CA GLY A 123 6.70 -17.48 -6.24
C GLY A 123 7.36 -18.33 -5.13
N ARG A 124 8.09 -19.38 -5.51
CA ARG A 124 8.84 -20.21 -4.55
C ARG A 124 9.79 -19.32 -3.74
N PRO A 125 9.89 -19.49 -2.41
CA PRO A 125 10.98 -18.90 -1.65
C PRO A 125 12.30 -19.38 -2.27
N THR A 126 13.21 -18.48 -2.60
CA THR A 126 14.59 -18.86 -2.89
C THR A 126 15.14 -19.47 -1.61
N VAL A 127 15.19 -20.80 -1.56
CA VAL A 127 15.80 -21.55 -0.46
C VAL A 127 17.29 -21.18 -0.47
N GLY A 128 17.72 -20.37 0.49
CA GLY A 128 19.14 -20.28 0.83
C GLY A 128 19.62 -21.66 1.31
N PRO A 129 20.90 -22.02 1.10
CA PRO A 129 21.41 -23.34 1.48
C PRO A 129 21.02 -23.66 2.93
N LEU A 130 20.53 -24.89 3.14
CA LEU A 130 20.16 -25.38 4.47
C LEU A 130 21.33 -25.15 5.44
N PRO A 131 21.06 -24.73 6.69
CA PRO A 131 22.11 -24.66 7.70
C PRO A 131 22.78 -26.03 7.79
N ALA A 132 24.10 -26.05 7.59
CA ALA A 132 24.91 -27.22 7.89
C ALA A 132 24.83 -27.42 9.40
N HIS A 133 24.07 -28.44 9.81
CA HIS A 133 24.18 -29.04 11.14
C HIS A 133 25.16 -30.20 11.04
#